data_AF-A0A7Y1V1S3-F1
#
_entry.id   AF-A0A7Y1V1S3-F1
#
_cell.length_a   1.000
_cell.length_b   1.000
_cell.length_c   1.000
_cell.angle_alpha   90.00
_cell.angle_beta   90.00
_cell.angle_gamma   90.00
#
_symmetry.space_group_name_H-M   'P 1'
#
loop_
_entity.id
_entity.type
_entity.pdbx_description
1 polymer ?
#
loop_
_entity_poly.entity_id
_entity_poly.type
_entity_poly.pdbx_seq_one_letter_code
_entity_poly.pdbx_strand_id
1 'polypeptide(L)'
;MKKLLKMLCLGVFMFSCAEDDITPLENNRRATEDNAIYRVANPNSDAFCDFKLLENEGRCWNGDLTVYEDCHYNLLFTRYGNGWTGSDASYSVSISSDKILWMFGDTFLGTVRADRTRNPTGLVRNTLVLQEGDLLTTYHSGPISNPRAFISPQEPDEWYWPLDATTFENEIHWMLGRLGNTGEGGNWSFEYRGFDLAILNTSDLTIKTVSTKIDDPDISFGSCLVEDEDYTYLYGISTRPLQKRAHLARVQGRNLTQPWSFYDGANWIDTPSDYVIAKAVSDQFSVLKDGGQYYLITHEIIFGDRIFIAESDTPTGPFLNRRILYCTPETSGNIFTYNTFAHPEIATEGELRLSYNINSFDFSDLFKNADLYRPKFIRIDNWK
;
A
#
# COMPACT_ATOMS: atom_id res chain seq x y z
N MET A 1 2.57 13.90 29.42
CA MET A 1 3.32 13.11 28.42
C MET A 1 2.68 11.76 28.09
N LYS A 2 2.11 10.97 29.03
CA LYS A 2 1.06 9.95 28.72
C LYS A 2 -0.33 10.54 28.35
N LYS A 3 -0.41 11.87 28.20
CA LYS A 3 -1.66 12.64 28.05
C LYS A 3 -1.90 13.18 26.65
N LEU A 4 -0.86 13.30 25.81
CA LEU A 4 -1.05 13.71 24.41
C LEU A 4 -1.59 12.54 23.57
N LEU A 5 -1.16 11.30 23.87
CA LEU A 5 -1.69 10.07 23.27
C LEU A 5 -3.12 9.74 23.74
N LYS A 6 -3.49 10.13 24.96
CA LYS A 6 -4.88 9.98 25.47
C LYS A 6 -5.87 10.96 24.84
N MET A 7 -5.40 12.01 24.17
CA MET A 7 -6.29 13.05 23.62
C MET A 7 -6.82 12.74 22.23
N LEU A 8 -6.32 11.70 21.54
CA LEU A 8 -6.94 11.13 20.34
C LEU A 8 -7.95 10.00 20.65
N CYS A 9 -8.05 9.54 21.90
CA CYS A 9 -8.95 8.44 22.30
C CYS A 9 -10.02 8.91 23.28
N LEU A 10 -10.96 9.73 22.83
CA LEU A 10 -12.24 9.92 23.52
C LEU A 10 -13.34 10.25 22.51
N GLY A 11 -14.02 9.20 22.03
CA GLY A 11 -15.15 9.33 21.11
C GLY A 11 -15.60 8.00 20.50
N VAL A 12 -16.31 7.20 21.30
CA VAL A 12 -17.36 6.20 20.98
C VAL A 12 -17.48 5.67 19.53
N PHE A 13 -17.21 4.38 19.31
CA PHE A 13 -18.17 3.29 19.06
C PHE A 13 -17.38 1.99 18.83
N MET A 14 -17.62 0.95 19.64
CA MET A 14 -17.10 -0.38 19.34
C MET A 14 -17.81 -0.90 18.09
N PHE A 15 -17.05 -1.07 17.00
CA PHE A 15 -17.38 -2.05 15.99
C PHE A 15 -16.38 -3.19 16.13
N SER A 16 -16.85 -4.28 16.75
CA SER A 16 -16.15 -5.57 16.73
C SER A 16 -15.98 -5.98 15.27
N CYS A 17 -14.73 -6.24 14.88
CA CYS A 17 -14.46 -7.11 13.75
C CYS A 17 -15.09 -8.48 14.07
N ALA A 18 -15.68 -9.13 13.08
CA ALA A 18 -16.31 -10.43 13.27
C ALA A 18 -15.28 -11.43 13.82
N GLU A 19 -15.67 -12.18 14.85
CA GLU A 19 -14.86 -13.30 15.38
C GLU A 19 -14.73 -14.37 14.28
N ASP A 20 -13.48 -14.73 13.97
CA ASP A 20 -13.13 -15.72 12.96
C ASP A 20 -13.31 -17.15 13.51
N ASP A 21 -14.44 -17.80 13.20
CA ASP A 21 -14.54 -19.26 13.25
C ASP A 21 -13.91 -19.83 11.97
N ILE A 22 -12.66 -20.34 12.03
CA ILE A 22 -12.02 -20.98 10.86
C ILE A 22 -11.41 -22.34 11.21
N THR A 23 -11.86 -23.36 10.47
CA THR A 23 -11.35 -24.73 10.45
C THR A 23 -10.03 -24.85 9.65
N PRO A 24 -9.18 -25.86 9.92
CA PRO A 24 -7.84 -25.95 9.35
C PRO A 24 -7.85 -26.22 7.83
N LEU A 25 -7.07 -25.41 7.11
CA LEU A 25 -6.47 -25.64 5.78
C LEU A 25 -7.08 -26.80 4.94
N GLU A 26 -8.22 -26.55 4.28
CA GLU A 26 -8.58 -27.31 3.08
C GLU A 26 -8.04 -26.59 1.83
N ASN A 27 -7.16 -27.31 1.12
CA ASN A 27 -6.41 -26.91 -0.08
C ASN A 27 -7.27 -26.76 -1.36
N ASN A 28 -8.55 -26.39 -1.26
CA ASN A 28 -9.43 -26.14 -2.40
C ASN A 28 -9.85 -24.66 -2.47
N ARG A 29 -8.88 -23.75 -2.36
CA ARG A 29 -9.13 -22.30 -2.34
C ARG A 29 -9.28 -21.73 -3.76
N ARG A 30 -10.49 -21.82 -4.31
CA ARG A 30 -11.02 -20.72 -5.13
C ARG A 30 -12.18 -20.09 -4.39
N ALA A 31 -11.91 -18.93 -3.84
CA ALA A 31 -12.95 -18.08 -3.27
C ALA A 31 -13.62 -17.24 -4.37
N THR A 32 -14.73 -16.58 -4.06
CA THR A 32 -15.55 -15.86 -5.04
C THR A 32 -14.74 -14.77 -5.72
N GLU A 33 -14.41 -15.00 -6.99
CA GLU A 33 -14.01 -13.98 -7.93
C GLU A 33 -15.25 -13.11 -8.19
N ASP A 34 -15.19 -11.84 -7.78
CA ASP A 34 -16.21 -10.87 -8.17
C ASP A 34 -15.62 -10.01 -9.30
N ASN A 35 -16.17 -10.20 -10.50
CA ASN A 35 -15.77 -9.45 -11.68
C ASN A 35 -16.33 -8.04 -11.55
N ALA A 36 -15.42 -7.13 -11.30
CA ALA A 36 -15.69 -5.72 -11.18
C ALA A 36 -15.86 -5.11 -12.59
N ILE A 37 -17.01 -5.36 -13.23
CA ILE A 37 -17.30 -4.79 -14.55
C ILE A 37 -17.68 -3.31 -14.39
N TYR A 38 -16.69 -2.42 -14.58
CA TYR A 38 -16.96 -1.02 -14.83
C TYR A 38 -17.45 -0.86 -16.27
N ARG A 39 -18.76 -0.59 -16.45
CA ARG A 39 -19.31 -0.25 -17.78
C ARG A 39 -19.10 1.24 -18.02
N VAL A 40 -18.22 1.57 -18.96
CA VAL A 40 -18.01 2.93 -19.47
C VAL A 40 -19.34 3.49 -19.98
N ALA A 41 -19.69 4.71 -19.59
CA ALA A 41 -20.89 5.40 -20.07
C ALA A 41 -20.70 6.08 -21.43
N ASN A 42 -19.54 5.94 -22.09
CA ASN A 42 -19.28 6.61 -23.37
C ASN A 42 -18.25 5.84 -24.26
N PRO A 43 -18.70 5.08 -25.27
CA PRO A 43 -17.83 4.34 -26.18
C PRO A 43 -17.16 5.21 -27.29
N ASN A 44 -17.26 6.54 -27.21
CA ASN A 44 -16.90 7.45 -28.32
C ASN A 44 -15.77 8.47 -28.02
N SER A 45 -14.96 8.26 -26.98
CA SER A 45 -13.68 9.00 -26.81
C SER A 45 -12.53 8.01 -26.64
N ASP A 46 -11.44 8.20 -27.38
CA ASP A 46 -10.22 7.38 -27.26
C ASP A 46 -9.50 7.59 -25.91
N ALA A 47 -9.95 8.55 -25.09
CA ALA A 47 -9.49 8.77 -23.72
C ALA A 47 -10.67 8.60 -22.74
N PHE A 48 -10.49 7.74 -21.73
CA PHE A 48 -11.42 7.48 -20.62
C PHE A 48 -11.64 8.74 -19.75
N CYS A 49 -10.56 9.50 -19.51
CA CYS A 49 -10.56 10.86 -18.97
C CYS A 49 -9.16 11.47 -19.15
N ASP A 50 -9.08 12.79 -19.33
CA ASP A 50 -7.81 13.50 -19.45
C ASP A 50 -7.21 13.86 -18.09
N PHE A 51 -5.88 13.91 -18.01
CA PHE A 51 -5.16 14.46 -16.87
C PHE A 51 -5.57 15.92 -16.63
N LYS A 52 -5.92 16.25 -15.38
CA LYS A 52 -6.29 17.61 -15.01
C LYS A 52 -5.12 18.29 -14.32
N LEU A 53 -4.58 19.33 -14.94
CA LEU A 53 -3.50 20.13 -14.37
C LEU A 53 -3.93 20.72 -13.02
N LEU A 54 -3.07 20.60 -12.01
CA LEU A 54 -3.24 21.20 -10.69
C LEU A 54 -2.41 22.47 -10.60
N GLU A 55 -3.07 23.61 -10.46
CA GLU A 55 -2.40 24.90 -10.35
C GLU A 55 -1.69 25.02 -8.99
N ASN A 56 -0.42 25.41 -9.02
CA ASN A 56 0.39 25.62 -7.83
C ASN A 56 0.20 27.04 -7.27
N GLU A 57 -1.05 27.44 -7.00
CA GLU A 57 -1.46 28.77 -6.54
C GLU A 57 -1.11 29.03 -5.05
N GLY A 58 0.15 28.86 -4.65
CA GLY A 58 0.53 29.01 -3.22
C GLY A 58 1.80 28.28 -2.79
N ARG A 59 2.46 27.56 -3.72
CA ARG A 59 3.83 27.04 -3.65
C ARG A 59 4.16 26.13 -2.48
N CYS A 60 3.32 25.13 -2.27
CA CYS A 60 3.69 24.07 -1.34
C CYS A 60 4.70 23.08 -1.99
N TRP A 61 4.71 22.93 -3.32
CA TRP A 61 5.74 22.18 -4.09
C TRP A 61 6.51 23.07 -5.08
N ASN A 62 7.64 22.57 -5.60
CA ASN A 62 8.53 23.31 -6.51
C ASN A 62 7.80 23.73 -7.81
N GLY A 63 8.00 24.97 -8.25
CA GLY A 63 7.34 25.54 -9.43
C GLY A 63 7.78 24.93 -10.77
N ASP A 64 8.90 24.21 -10.80
CA ASP A 64 9.37 23.49 -12.00
C ASP A 64 8.59 22.18 -12.24
N LEU A 65 7.91 21.67 -11.21
CA LEU A 65 7.09 20.47 -11.30
C LEU A 65 5.78 20.76 -11.99
N THR A 66 5.35 19.87 -12.87
CA THR A 66 3.99 19.90 -13.42
C THR A 66 3.20 18.74 -12.85
N VAL A 67 2.14 19.04 -12.10
CA VAL A 67 1.35 18.04 -11.37
C VAL A 67 -0.05 17.95 -11.95
N TYR A 68 -0.52 16.74 -12.15
CA TYR A 68 -1.87 16.46 -12.63
C TYR A 68 -2.61 15.55 -11.67
N GLU A 69 -3.91 15.77 -11.55
CA GLU A 69 -4.83 14.75 -11.09
C GLU A 69 -4.92 13.65 -12.16
N ASP A 70 -4.67 12.42 -11.75
CA ASP A 70 -4.78 11.24 -12.59
C ASP A 70 -6.25 10.81 -12.65
N CYS A 71 -6.99 11.48 -13.53
CA CYS A 71 -8.42 11.27 -13.65
C CYS A 71 -8.77 9.82 -13.99
N HIS A 72 -7.95 9.15 -14.82
CA HIS A 72 -8.16 7.77 -15.21
C HIS A 72 -8.17 6.85 -14.00
N TYR A 73 -7.09 6.82 -13.21
CA TYR A 73 -7.01 5.93 -12.06
C TYR A 73 -7.94 6.35 -10.92
N ASN A 74 -8.19 7.66 -10.75
CA ASN A 74 -9.19 8.13 -9.78
C ASN A 74 -10.59 7.62 -10.11
N LEU A 75 -10.97 7.60 -11.40
CA LEU A 75 -12.25 7.05 -11.85
C LEU A 75 -12.28 5.52 -11.76
N LEU A 76 -11.20 4.84 -12.13
CA LEU A 76 -11.06 3.39 -12.05
C LEU A 76 -11.32 2.87 -10.62
N PHE A 77 -10.81 3.60 -9.62
CA PHE A 77 -11.02 3.33 -8.19
C PHE A 77 -12.19 4.12 -7.56
N THR A 78 -13.06 4.75 -8.36
CA THR A 78 -14.34 5.31 -7.91
C THR A 78 -15.47 4.31 -8.18
N ARG A 79 -15.56 3.27 -7.35
CA ARG A 79 -16.45 2.12 -7.56
C ARG A 79 -17.76 2.23 -6.79
N TYR A 80 -18.77 1.48 -7.27
CA TYR A 80 -20.13 1.48 -6.70
C TYR A 80 -20.62 0.12 -6.18
N GLY A 81 -19.87 -0.97 -6.40
CA GLY A 81 -20.28 -2.32 -6.05
C GLY A 81 -19.42 -3.39 -6.70
N ASN A 82 -19.82 -4.64 -6.55
CA ASN A 82 -19.21 -5.82 -7.18
C ASN A 82 -17.69 -5.88 -6.88
N GLY A 83 -17.33 -6.22 -5.64
CA GLY A 83 -15.95 -6.26 -5.15
C GLY A 83 -15.51 -5.01 -4.38
N TRP A 84 -14.26 -4.60 -4.63
CA TRP A 84 -13.57 -3.50 -3.93
C TRP A 84 -14.29 -2.16 -4.10
N THR A 85 -14.48 -1.40 -3.01
CA THR A 85 -15.11 -0.06 -3.04
C THR A 85 -14.39 0.99 -2.20
N GLY A 86 -13.20 0.67 -1.70
CA GLY A 86 -12.39 1.53 -0.85
C GLY A 86 -11.51 0.70 0.05
N SER A 87 -10.27 1.09 0.21
CA SER A 87 -9.32 0.46 1.13
C SER A 87 -8.22 1.43 1.49
N ASP A 88 -7.43 1.02 2.49
CA ASP A 88 -6.08 1.52 2.67
C ASP A 88 -5.02 0.66 1.97
N ALA A 89 -3.77 1.10 2.13
CA ALA A 89 -2.65 0.76 1.27
C ALA A 89 -2.97 1.08 -0.20
N SER A 90 -2.05 0.72 -1.09
CA SER A 90 -2.19 0.68 -2.54
C SER A 90 -0.82 0.27 -3.07
N TYR A 91 -0.51 -1.01 -3.03
CA TYR A 91 0.71 -1.51 -3.67
C TYR A 91 0.34 -2.06 -5.06
N SER A 92 1.25 -1.98 -6.02
CA SER A 92 1.08 -2.52 -7.36
C SER A 92 2.28 -3.34 -7.77
N VAL A 93 2.05 -4.39 -8.56
CA VAL A 93 3.12 -5.14 -9.22
C VAL A 93 2.65 -5.60 -10.60
N SER A 94 3.52 -5.52 -11.60
CA SER A 94 3.24 -6.06 -12.93
C SER A 94 3.29 -7.58 -12.91
N ILE A 95 2.19 -8.23 -13.30
CA ILE A 95 2.13 -9.68 -13.53
C ILE A 95 2.57 -10.03 -14.96
N SER A 96 2.14 -9.22 -15.93
CA SER A 96 2.51 -9.31 -17.34
C SER A 96 2.50 -7.91 -17.95
N SER A 97 2.79 -7.79 -19.26
CA SER A 97 2.81 -6.49 -19.95
C SER A 97 1.47 -5.74 -19.95
N ASP A 98 0.38 -6.46 -19.68
CA ASP A 98 -1.01 -5.97 -19.75
C ASP A 98 -1.78 -6.18 -18.44
N LYS A 99 -1.14 -6.74 -17.39
CA LYS A 99 -1.77 -7.04 -16.12
C LYS A 99 -1.02 -6.49 -14.93
N ILE A 100 -1.75 -5.77 -14.09
CA ILE A 100 -1.24 -5.22 -12.83
C ILE A 100 -2.04 -5.83 -11.69
N LEU A 101 -1.34 -6.33 -10.68
CA LEU A 101 -1.96 -6.73 -9.43
C LEU A 101 -1.88 -5.59 -8.43
N TRP A 102 -3.01 -5.22 -7.89
CA TRP A 102 -3.11 -4.28 -6.78
C TRP A 102 -3.30 -5.05 -5.47
N MET A 103 -2.52 -4.70 -4.46
CA MET A 103 -2.57 -5.32 -3.13
C MET A 103 -3.02 -4.27 -2.12
N PHE A 104 -4.15 -4.55 -1.48
CA PHE A 104 -4.83 -3.63 -0.58
C PHE A 104 -4.93 -4.19 0.83
N GLY A 105 -4.93 -3.30 1.82
CA GLY A 105 -5.10 -3.63 3.23
C GLY A 105 -6.57 -3.73 3.60
N ASP A 106 -6.93 -3.10 4.72
CA ASP A 106 -8.28 -3.09 5.24
C ASP A 106 -9.21 -2.48 4.18
N THR A 107 -10.17 -3.29 3.70
CA THR A 107 -10.96 -3.03 2.48
C THR A 107 -12.45 -3.08 2.76
N PHE A 108 -13.18 -2.07 2.29
CA PHE A 108 -14.63 -2.10 2.15
C PHE A 108 -15.03 -2.86 0.89
N LEU A 109 -15.84 -3.89 1.11
CA LEU A 109 -16.58 -4.60 0.07
C LEU A 109 -18.07 -4.23 0.15
N GLY A 110 -18.79 -4.35 -0.97
CA GLY A 110 -20.23 -4.12 -1.02
C GLY A 110 -20.62 -2.90 -1.84
N THR A 111 -21.81 -2.36 -1.61
CA THR A 111 -22.42 -1.34 -2.50
C THR A 111 -22.20 0.08 -1.97
N VAL A 112 -21.79 0.98 -2.87
CA VAL A 112 -21.83 2.44 -2.69
C VAL A 112 -23.00 2.98 -3.50
N ARG A 113 -23.78 3.87 -2.90
CA ARG A 113 -24.94 4.52 -3.52
C ARG A 113 -24.51 5.63 -4.47
N ALA A 114 -25.45 6.11 -5.29
CA ALA A 114 -25.22 7.20 -6.24
C ALA A 114 -24.74 8.50 -5.57
N ASP A 115 -25.17 8.76 -4.34
CA ASP A 115 -24.77 9.91 -3.51
C ASP A 115 -23.42 9.71 -2.79
N ARG A 116 -22.67 8.66 -3.15
CA ARG A 116 -21.40 8.25 -2.53
C ARG A 116 -21.52 7.84 -1.07
N THR A 117 -22.70 7.52 -0.55
CA THR A 117 -22.82 6.87 0.77
C THR A 117 -22.66 5.35 0.65
N ARG A 118 -22.20 4.68 1.72
CA ARG A 118 -22.16 3.20 1.81
C ARG A 118 -22.87 2.72 3.07
N ASN A 119 -23.36 1.48 3.08
CA ASN A 119 -23.92 0.90 4.29
C ASN A 119 -22.82 0.67 5.34
N PRO A 120 -23.13 0.74 6.64
CA PRO A 120 -22.22 0.28 7.69
C PRO A 120 -21.89 -1.19 7.49
N THR A 121 -20.63 -1.49 7.18
CA THR A 121 -20.08 -2.83 7.02
C THR A 121 -18.71 -2.90 7.70
N GLY A 122 -18.24 -4.13 7.97
CA GLY A 122 -16.85 -4.35 8.38
C GLY A 122 -15.86 -4.17 7.23
N LEU A 123 -14.57 -4.25 7.58
CA LEU A 123 -13.44 -4.24 6.66
C LEU A 123 -12.84 -5.65 6.61
N VAL A 124 -12.52 -6.14 5.41
CA VAL A 124 -11.69 -7.35 5.25
C VAL A 124 -10.22 -6.92 5.26
N ARG A 125 -9.34 -7.70 5.90
CA ARG A 125 -7.96 -7.25 6.23
C ARG A 125 -7.01 -7.12 5.05
N ASN A 126 -7.27 -7.81 3.96
CA ASN A 126 -6.56 -7.65 2.70
C ASN A 126 -7.40 -8.16 1.53
N THR A 127 -7.20 -7.54 0.37
CA THR A 127 -7.76 -7.98 -0.91
C THR A 127 -6.73 -7.81 -2.01
N LEU A 128 -6.90 -8.56 -3.10
CA LEU A 128 -6.20 -8.32 -4.35
C LEU A 128 -7.18 -7.79 -5.39
N VAL A 129 -6.71 -6.89 -6.25
CA VAL A 129 -7.46 -6.51 -7.46
C VAL A 129 -6.57 -6.70 -8.68
N LEU A 130 -6.97 -7.60 -9.58
CA LEU A 130 -6.32 -7.77 -10.87
C LEU A 130 -6.86 -6.71 -11.84
N GLN A 131 -5.97 -5.95 -12.46
CA GLN A 131 -6.28 -4.99 -13.50
C GLN A 131 -5.87 -5.53 -14.88
N GLU A 132 -6.80 -5.48 -15.83
CA GLU A 132 -6.63 -5.79 -17.26
C GLU A 132 -7.18 -4.63 -18.09
N GLY A 133 -6.32 -3.66 -18.45
CA GLY A 133 -6.77 -2.37 -18.97
C GLY A 133 -7.66 -1.66 -17.94
N ASP A 134 -8.91 -1.37 -18.31
CA ASP A 134 -9.89 -0.72 -17.43
C ASP A 134 -10.76 -1.73 -16.66
N LEU A 135 -10.56 -3.02 -16.89
CA LEU A 135 -11.25 -4.07 -16.15
C LEU A 135 -10.53 -4.32 -14.83
N LEU A 136 -11.29 -4.29 -13.73
CA LEU A 136 -10.82 -4.72 -12.42
C LEU A 136 -11.53 -6.03 -12.04
N THR A 137 -10.82 -6.91 -11.32
CA THR A 137 -11.39 -8.13 -10.74
C THR A 137 -10.91 -8.24 -9.30
N THR A 138 -11.84 -8.29 -8.35
CA THR A 138 -11.51 -8.35 -6.91
C THR A 138 -11.42 -9.80 -6.43
N TYR A 139 -10.35 -10.11 -5.70
CA TYR A 139 -10.12 -11.40 -5.07
C TYR A 139 -10.09 -11.24 -3.55
N HIS A 140 -10.95 -12.03 -2.88
CA HIS A 140 -11.06 -12.14 -1.43
C HIS A 140 -11.52 -13.56 -1.07
N SER A 141 -11.49 -13.96 0.20
CA SER A 141 -12.00 -15.26 0.65
C SER A 141 -13.47 -15.21 1.08
N GLY A 142 -14.10 -16.38 1.30
CA GLY A 142 -15.48 -16.48 1.78
C GLY A 142 -16.54 -16.11 0.74
N PRO A 143 -17.83 -16.33 1.03
CA PRO A 143 -18.93 -15.94 0.15
C PRO A 143 -19.18 -14.42 0.20
N ILE A 144 -19.82 -13.86 -0.84
CA ILE A 144 -20.23 -12.43 -0.90
C ILE A 144 -21.04 -11.98 0.32
N SER A 145 -21.86 -12.88 0.89
CA SER A 145 -22.65 -12.57 2.09
C SER A 145 -21.82 -12.46 3.37
N ASN A 146 -20.60 -13.00 3.39
CA ASN A 146 -19.67 -12.96 4.51
C ASN A 146 -18.21 -13.04 4.00
N PRO A 147 -17.72 -11.97 3.35
CA PRO A 147 -16.39 -11.97 2.75
C PRO A 147 -15.31 -11.96 3.83
N ARG A 148 -14.17 -12.56 3.53
CA ARG A 148 -12.99 -12.68 4.38
C ARG A 148 -11.76 -12.20 3.61
N ALA A 149 -10.66 -11.94 4.32
CA ALA A 149 -9.40 -11.55 3.72
C ALA A 149 -8.93 -12.56 2.65
N PHE A 150 -8.25 -12.11 1.60
CA PHE A 150 -7.70 -13.01 0.58
C PHE A 150 -6.76 -14.05 1.20
N ILE A 151 -5.88 -13.60 2.10
CA ILE A 151 -4.94 -14.43 2.86
C ILE A 151 -5.01 -14.08 4.35
N SER A 152 -4.95 -15.11 5.20
CA SER A 152 -4.90 -14.99 6.67
C SER A 152 -3.78 -15.86 7.23
N PRO A 153 -3.14 -15.44 8.35
CA PRO A 153 -2.16 -16.27 9.05
C PRO A 153 -2.83 -17.51 9.66
N GLN A 154 -2.02 -18.44 10.14
CA GLN A 154 -2.53 -19.62 10.85
C GLN A 154 -3.02 -19.28 12.26
N GLU A 155 -2.39 -18.29 12.91
CA GLU A 155 -2.76 -17.83 14.25
C GLU A 155 -4.09 -17.05 14.19
N PRO A 156 -5.10 -17.41 15.01
CA PRO A 156 -6.48 -16.93 14.87
C PRO A 156 -6.67 -15.45 15.22
N ASP A 157 -5.82 -14.90 16.09
CA ASP A 157 -5.90 -13.50 16.54
C ASP A 157 -4.98 -12.55 15.74
N GLU A 158 -4.41 -13.06 14.64
CA GLU A 158 -3.50 -12.33 13.77
C GLU A 158 -4.11 -12.09 12.38
N TRP A 159 -3.64 -11.06 11.70
CA TRP A 159 -4.01 -10.77 10.32
C TRP A 159 -2.81 -10.30 9.50
N TYR A 160 -2.97 -10.26 8.18
CA TYR A 160 -1.97 -9.71 7.28
C TYR A 160 -2.38 -8.36 6.72
N TRP A 161 -1.43 -7.42 6.74
CA TRP A 161 -1.45 -6.25 5.87
C TRP A 161 -0.45 -6.42 4.72
N PRO A 162 -0.79 -5.90 3.52
CA PRO A 162 0.11 -5.93 2.38
C PRO A 162 1.36 -5.11 2.65
N LEU A 163 2.49 -5.64 2.20
CA LEU A 163 3.64 -4.83 1.82
C LEU A 163 3.83 -4.96 0.31
N ASP A 164 5.02 -4.62 -0.18
CA ASP A 164 5.33 -4.63 -1.60
C ASP A 164 5.56 -6.06 -2.15
N ALA A 165 5.54 -6.21 -3.47
CA ALA A 165 5.70 -7.49 -4.16
C ALA A 165 6.55 -7.38 -5.42
N THR A 166 7.22 -8.47 -5.78
CA THR A 166 7.89 -8.62 -7.09
C THR A 166 7.33 -9.85 -7.80
N THR A 167 7.46 -9.87 -9.12
CA THR A 167 7.34 -11.10 -9.90
C THR A 167 8.69 -11.73 -10.17
N PHE A 168 8.75 -13.05 -10.12
CA PHE A 168 9.91 -13.84 -10.51
C PHE A 168 9.43 -15.11 -11.21
N GLU A 169 9.89 -15.31 -12.44
CA GLU A 169 9.38 -16.37 -13.33
C GLU A 169 7.84 -16.28 -13.46
N ASN A 170 7.10 -17.32 -13.08
CA ASN A 170 5.64 -17.35 -13.12
C ASN A 170 5.02 -17.16 -11.73
N GLU A 171 5.76 -16.58 -10.78
CA GLU A 171 5.35 -16.41 -9.39
C GLU A 171 5.32 -14.95 -8.96
N ILE A 172 4.39 -14.63 -8.07
CA ILE A 172 4.34 -13.38 -7.33
C ILE A 172 4.92 -13.65 -5.94
N HIS A 173 5.93 -12.89 -5.57
CA HIS A 173 6.58 -12.91 -4.27
C HIS A 173 6.06 -11.70 -3.49
N TRP A 174 5.09 -11.92 -2.61
CA TRP A 174 4.37 -10.86 -1.89
C TRP A 174 4.78 -10.82 -0.42
N MET A 175 5.34 -9.70 0.01
CA MET A 175 5.67 -9.45 1.41
C MET A 175 4.43 -9.09 2.21
N LEU A 176 4.30 -9.65 3.40
CA LEU A 176 3.16 -9.47 4.30
C LEU A 176 3.64 -9.09 5.68
N GLY A 177 3.05 -8.05 6.25
CA GLY A 177 3.17 -7.75 7.67
C GLY A 177 2.16 -8.56 8.46
N ARG A 178 2.61 -9.40 9.39
CA ARG A 178 1.75 -10.14 10.31
C ARG A 178 1.47 -9.25 11.53
N LEU A 179 0.21 -8.97 11.80
CA LEU A 179 -0.23 -8.12 12.91
C LEU A 179 -1.07 -8.90 13.90
N GLY A 180 -1.08 -8.45 15.15
CA GLY A 180 -1.99 -8.94 16.18
C GLY A 180 -2.41 -7.81 17.12
N ASN A 181 -3.47 -8.04 17.89
CA ASN A 181 -3.91 -7.07 18.89
C ASN A 181 -2.89 -6.94 20.03
N THR A 182 -2.73 -5.73 20.57
CA THR A 182 -1.92 -5.49 21.79
C THR A 182 -2.68 -5.81 23.08
N GLY A 183 -4.02 -5.97 22.98
CA GLY A 183 -4.91 -6.14 24.13
C GLY A 183 -5.25 -4.83 24.87
N GLU A 184 -4.73 -3.68 24.42
CA GLU A 184 -4.95 -2.38 25.07
C GLU A 184 -6.32 -1.74 24.75
N GLY A 185 -7.00 -2.21 23.70
CA GLY A 185 -8.32 -1.77 23.24
C GLY A 185 -8.33 -0.42 22.50
N GLY A 186 -9.15 -0.33 21.46
CA GLY A 186 -9.27 0.84 20.58
C GLY A 186 -8.82 0.55 19.14
N ASN A 187 -9.13 1.46 18.21
CA ASN A 187 -8.92 1.25 16.77
C ASN A 187 -7.44 1.18 16.35
N TRP A 188 -6.51 1.50 17.26
CA TRP A 188 -5.07 1.53 17.02
C TRP A 188 -4.29 0.54 17.90
N SER A 189 -4.98 -0.42 18.50
CA SER A 189 -4.39 -1.39 19.45
C SER A 189 -3.86 -2.64 18.75
N PHE A 190 -2.96 -2.42 17.78
CA PHE A 190 -2.31 -3.48 17.02
C PHE A 190 -0.80 -3.27 16.96
N GLU A 191 -0.07 -4.37 16.80
CA GLU A 191 1.37 -4.38 16.62
C GLU A 191 1.80 -5.45 15.64
N TYR A 192 2.96 -5.27 15.02
CA TYR A 192 3.56 -6.32 14.20
C TYR A 192 3.98 -7.50 15.08
N ARG A 193 3.81 -8.70 14.54
CA ARG A 193 4.16 -10.02 15.09
C ARG A 193 5.24 -10.72 14.27
N GLY A 194 5.57 -10.19 13.11
CA GLY A 194 6.54 -10.72 12.18
C GLY A 194 6.23 -10.33 10.74
N PHE A 195 7.06 -10.82 9.82
CA PHE A 195 6.95 -10.57 8.38
C PHE A 195 7.08 -11.88 7.62
N ASP A 196 6.09 -12.14 6.79
CA ASP A 196 5.94 -13.37 6.03
C ASP A 196 6.07 -13.08 4.53
N LEU A 197 6.48 -14.09 3.77
CA LEU A 197 6.53 -14.08 2.32
C LEU A 197 5.50 -15.08 1.79
N ALA A 198 4.55 -14.59 1.01
CA ALA A 198 3.61 -15.43 0.26
C ALA A 198 4.10 -15.58 -1.19
N ILE A 199 4.02 -16.81 -1.71
CA ILE A 199 4.30 -17.13 -3.12
C ILE A 199 2.99 -17.52 -3.78
N LEU A 200 2.60 -16.80 -4.84
CA LEU A 200 1.37 -17.05 -5.59
C LEU A 200 1.69 -17.38 -7.05
N ASN A 201 0.88 -18.19 -7.71
CA ASN A 201 0.96 -18.35 -9.16
C ASN A 201 0.42 -17.09 -9.87
N THR A 202 1.17 -16.59 -10.85
CA THR A 202 0.75 -15.44 -11.69
C THR A 202 -0.51 -15.71 -12.52
N SER A 203 -0.77 -16.96 -12.89
CA SER A 203 -1.87 -17.32 -13.79
C SER A 203 -3.24 -17.29 -13.15
N ASP A 204 -3.34 -17.62 -11.86
CA ASP A 204 -4.62 -17.78 -11.16
C ASP A 204 -4.59 -17.33 -9.68
N LEU A 205 -3.50 -16.68 -9.26
CA LEU A 205 -3.28 -16.16 -7.91
C LEU A 205 -3.35 -17.23 -6.81
N THR A 206 -3.26 -18.52 -7.15
CA THR A 206 -3.25 -19.58 -6.13
C THR A 206 -2.02 -19.48 -5.24
N ILE A 207 -2.24 -19.46 -3.93
CA ILE A 207 -1.17 -19.41 -2.93
C ILE A 207 -0.45 -20.76 -2.92
N LYS A 208 0.84 -20.76 -3.23
CA LYS A 208 1.72 -21.94 -3.18
C LYS A 208 2.26 -22.16 -1.78
N THR A 209 2.83 -21.12 -1.19
CA THR A 209 3.46 -21.17 0.13
C THR A 209 3.32 -19.84 0.84
N VAL A 210 3.31 -19.90 2.17
CA VAL A 210 3.48 -18.74 3.05
C VAL A 210 4.53 -19.14 4.07
N SER A 211 5.60 -18.34 4.20
CA SER A 211 6.71 -18.66 5.10
C SER A 211 7.18 -17.41 5.83
N THR A 212 7.47 -17.54 7.12
CA THR A 212 8.05 -16.45 7.90
C THR A 212 9.48 -16.17 7.48
N LYS A 213 9.76 -14.89 7.19
CA LYS A 213 11.10 -14.41 6.83
C LYS A 213 11.76 -13.72 8.01
N ILE A 214 11.00 -12.98 8.80
CA ILE A 214 11.50 -12.23 9.95
C ILE A 214 10.48 -12.36 11.09
N ASP A 215 10.89 -12.99 12.18
CA ASP A 215 10.08 -13.07 13.40
C ASP A 215 10.18 -11.80 14.26
N ASP A 216 11.25 -11.02 14.10
CA ASP A 216 11.46 -9.76 14.84
C ASP A 216 10.53 -8.65 14.30
N PRO A 217 9.61 -8.11 15.12
CA PRO A 217 8.66 -7.11 14.67
C PRO A 217 9.23 -5.69 14.64
N ASP A 218 10.48 -5.45 15.04
CA ASP A 218 11.01 -4.08 15.16
C ASP A 218 11.18 -3.39 13.79
N ILE A 219 11.43 -4.15 12.71
CA ILE A 219 11.64 -3.61 11.36
C ILE A 219 10.81 -4.38 10.33
N SER A 220 9.91 -3.65 9.66
CA SER A 220 9.11 -4.16 8.55
C SER A 220 9.91 -4.12 7.26
N PHE A 221 10.68 -5.17 6.97
CA PHE A 221 11.33 -5.32 5.66
C PHE A 221 10.33 -5.73 4.59
N GLY A 222 10.45 -5.10 3.41
CA GLY A 222 9.55 -5.32 2.28
C GLY A 222 8.53 -4.19 2.08
N SER A 223 8.62 -3.08 2.82
CA SER A 223 7.78 -1.89 2.58
C SER A 223 7.96 -1.33 1.17
N CYS A 224 9.13 -1.54 0.56
CA CYS A 224 9.37 -1.32 -0.86
C CYS A 224 10.48 -2.26 -1.36
N LEU A 225 10.31 -2.79 -2.56
CA LEU A 225 11.27 -3.62 -3.26
C LEU A 225 11.87 -2.86 -4.45
N VAL A 226 13.17 -3.03 -4.67
CA VAL A 226 13.86 -2.50 -5.87
C VAL A 226 14.73 -3.58 -6.46
N GLU A 227 14.38 -4.06 -7.64
CA GLU A 227 15.26 -4.93 -8.43
C GLU A 227 16.35 -4.11 -9.10
N ASP A 228 17.61 -4.48 -8.87
CA ASP A 228 18.72 -3.82 -9.50
C ASP A 228 19.93 -4.73 -9.71
N GLU A 229 20.30 -4.89 -10.98
CA GLU A 229 21.40 -5.74 -11.46
C GLU A 229 21.36 -7.15 -10.82
N ASP A 230 22.23 -7.37 -9.84
CA ASP A 230 22.48 -8.65 -9.20
C ASP A 230 21.61 -8.89 -7.96
N TYR A 231 20.85 -7.90 -7.50
CA TYR A 231 20.13 -7.96 -6.22
C TYR A 231 18.70 -7.45 -6.33
N THR A 232 17.83 -7.98 -5.48
CA THR A 232 16.60 -7.28 -5.08
C THR A 232 16.83 -6.69 -3.69
N TYR A 233 16.68 -5.38 -3.59
CA TYR A 233 16.76 -4.63 -2.35
C TYR A 233 15.40 -4.59 -1.68
N LEU A 234 15.37 -4.87 -0.38
CA LEU A 234 14.16 -4.83 0.45
C LEU A 234 14.34 -3.69 1.45
N TYR A 235 13.69 -2.57 1.17
CA TYR A 235 13.64 -1.45 2.09
C TYR A 235 12.65 -1.77 3.20
N GLY A 236 13.03 -1.47 4.43
CA GLY A 236 12.18 -1.67 5.59
C GLY A 236 12.07 -0.46 6.48
N ILE A 237 11.05 -0.44 7.32
CA ILE A 237 10.80 0.65 8.27
C ILE A 237 10.75 0.16 9.71
N SER A 238 11.39 0.91 10.61
CA SER A 238 11.16 0.78 12.05
C SER A 238 9.66 0.88 12.38
N THR A 239 9.09 -0.15 12.99
CA THR A 239 7.65 -0.22 13.31
C THR A 239 7.24 0.68 14.47
N ARG A 240 8.22 1.26 15.18
CA ARG A 240 8.00 2.11 16.36
C ARG A 240 7.31 3.45 15.99
N PRO A 241 6.22 3.87 16.67
CA PRO A 241 5.32 4.95 16.24
C PRO A 241 5.94 6.34 15.98
N LEU A 242 7.14 6.63 16.48
CA LEU A 242 7.80 7.94 16.34
C LEU A 242 9.25 7.86 15.84
N GLN A 243 9.77 6.64 15.65
CA GLN A 243 11.14 6.43 15.17
C GLN A 243 11.11 5.90 13.75
N LYS A 244 10.39 6.59 12.87
CA LYS A 244 10.25 6.16 11.48
C LYS A 244 11.57 6.31 10.72
N ARG A 245 12.26 5.19 10.57
CA ARG A 245 13.62 5.07 10.04
C ARG A 245 13.63 3.96 9.02
N ALA A 246 14.27 4.22 7.88
CA ALA A 246 14.46 3.24 6.83
C ALA A 246 15.71 2.40 7.09
N HIS A 247 15.60 1.12 6.78
CA HIS A 247 16.63 0.08 6.88
C HIS A 247 16.67 -0.68 5.56
N LEU A 248 17.72 -1.46 5.34
CA LEU A 248 17.92 -2.15 4.06
C LEU A 248 18.36 -3.59 4.24
N ALA A 249 17.65 -4.48 3.58
CA ALA A 249 18.09 -5.84 3.29
C ALA A 249 18.27 -6.00 1.77
N ARG A 250 18.90 -7.10 1.37
CA ARG A 250 18.95 -7.53 -0.02
C ARG A 250 18.91 -9.03 -0.12
N VAL A 251 18.50 -9.52 -1.28
CA VAL A 251 18.63 -10.91 -1.70
C VAL A 251 19.37 -10.96 -3.03
N GLN A 252 20.19 -11.99 -3.22
CA GLN A 252 20.87 -12.22 -4.51
C GLN A 252 19.84 -12.64 -5.56
N GLY A 253 19.85 -11.96 -6.71
CA GLY A 253 18.85 -12.11 -7.76
C GLY A 253 17.47 -11.67 -7.32
N ARG A 254 16.43 -12.21 -7.96
CA ARG A 254 15.02 -11.79 -7.76
C ARG A 254 14.20 -12.74 -6.89
N ASN A 255 14.76 -13.88 -6.50
CA ASN A 255 14.04 -14.89 -5.74
C ASN A 255 14.07 -14.58 -4.24
N LEU A 256 13.01 -13.94 -3.72
CA LEU A 256 12.91 -13.57 -2.30
C LEU A 256 12.91 -14.76 -1.31
N THR A 257 12.77 -16.01 -1.78
CA THR A 257 12.85 -17.20 -0.91
C THR A 257 14.29 -17.46 -0.43
N GLN A 258 15.29 -16.96 -1.14
CA GLN A 258 16.70 -17.12 -0.79
C GLN A 258 17.04 -16.40 0.54
N PRO A 259 18.20 -16.72 1.16
CA PRO A 259 18.68 -16.00 2.33
C PRO A 259 18.86 -14.51 2.06
N TRP A 260 18.51 -13.68 3.04
CA TRP A 260 18.69 -12.23 2.95
C TRP A 260 19.95 -11.81 3.71
N SER A 261 20.59 -10.77 3.22
CA SER A 261 21.64 -10.07 3.96
C SER A 261 21.20 -8.64 4.25
N PHE A 262 21.64 -8.09 5.38
CA PHE A 262 21.20 -6.81 5.92
C PHE A 262 22.38 -5.84 5.97
N TYR A 263 22.15 -4.59 5.61
CA TYR A 263 23.20 -3.58 5.59
C TYR A 263 23.47 -3.03 6.98
N ASP A 264 24.69 -3.13 7.48
CA ASP A 264 25.09 -2.66 8.81
C ASP A 264 25.72 -1.25 8.83
N GLY A 265 25.79 -0.60 7.67
CA GLY A 265 26.48 0.68 7.47
C GLY A 265 27.84 0.56 6.82
N ALA A 266 28.40 -0.65 6.72
CA ALA A 266 29.67 -0.91 6.05
C ALA A 266 29.67 -2.22 5.24
N ASN A 267 28.98 -3.25 5.73
CA ASN A 267 28.96 -4.61 5.20
C ASN A 267 27.52 -5.12 5.08
N TRP A 268 27.40 -6.28 4.42
CA TRP A 268 26.18 -7.08 4.38
C TRP A 268 26.35 -8.28 5.31
N ILE A 269 25.46 -8.40 6.29
CA ILE A 269 25.50 -9.45 7.34
C ILE A 269 24.23 -10.30 7.30
N ASP A 270 24.26 -11.49 7.88
CA ASP A 270 23.14 -12.46 7.78
C ASP A 270 22.08 -12.32 8.88
N THR A 271 22.18 -11.28 9.71
CA THR A 271 21.22 -10.96 10.78
C THR A 271 20.65 -9.56 10.59
N PRO A 272 19.36 -9.31 10.91
CA PRO A 272 18.77 -7.98 10.82
C PRO A 272 19.62 -6.90 11.48
N SER A 273 19.79 -5.77 10.78
CA SER A 273 20.53 -4.61 11.27
C SER A 273 19.60 -3.40 11.46
N ASP A 274 19.82 -2.64 12.52
CA ASP A 274 19.11 -1.40 12.81
C ASP A 274 19.78 -0.16 12.19
N TYR A 275 20.77 -0.35 11.30
CA TYR A 275 21.42 0.76 10.61
C TYR A 275 20.39 1.59 9.81
N VAL A 276 20.47 2.91 9.97
CA VAL A 276 19.47 3.85 9.44
C VAL A 276 19.98 4.47 8.15
N ILE A 277 19.36 4.11 7.02
CA ILE A 277 19.69 4.66 5.70
C ILE A 277 18.92 5.95 5.38
N ALA A 278 17.74 6.13 5.98
CA ALA A 278 16.95 7.36 5.90
C ALA A 278 16.11 7.59 7.17
N LYS A 279 15.77 8.83 7.46
CA LYS A 279 14.96 9.23 8.63
C LYS A 279 13.67 9.90 8.17
N ALA A 280 12.65 9.83 9.02
CA ALA A 280 11.35 10.45 8.79
C ALA A 280 10.65 9.96 7.50
N VAL A 281 10.70 8.65 7.27
CA VAL A 281 9.94 7.96 6.22
C VAL A 281 8.55 7.56 6.72
N SER A 282 7.54 7.49 5.86
CA SER A 282 6.18 7.03 6.20
C SER A 282 6.10 5.51 6.24
N ASP A 283 5.09 4.95 6.94
CA ASP A 283 4.88 3.49 7.07
C ASP A 283 4.83 2.75 5.74
N GLN A 284 4.26 3.40 4.71
CA GLN A 284 4.41 3.03 3.32
C GLN A 284 5.17 4.16 2.62
N PHE A 285 6.31 3.83 2.01
CA PHE A 285 7.16 4.71 1.23
C PHE A 285 7.70 3.93 0.03
N SER A 286 8.26 4.61 -0.96
CA SER A 286 8.83 3.96 -2.14
C SER A 286 10.26 4.39 -2.37
N VAL A 287 11.05 3.49 -2.95
CA VAL A 287 12.33 3.80 -3.56
C VAL A 287 12.25 3.28 -4.99
N LEU A 288 12.72 4.06 -5.95
CA LEU A 288 12.83 3.64 -7.35
C LEU A 288 14.21 3.99 -7.89
N LYS A 289 14.68 3.23 -8.87
CA LYS A 289 15.91 3.52 -9.60
C LYS A 289 15.56 4.08 -10.98
N ASP A 290 16.13 5.24 -11.31
CA ASP A 290 16.00 5.84 -12.64
C ASP A 290 17.33 6.53 -13.00
N GLY A 291 17.81 6.33 -14.23
CA GLY A 291 19.03 6.98 -14.71
C GLY A 291 20.30 6.65 -13.90
N GLY A 292 20.31 5.52 -13.17
CA GLY A 292 21.40 5.13 -12.27
C GLY A 292 21.32 5.73 -10.87
N GLN A 293 20.32 6.60 -10.61
CA GLN A 293 20.08 7.24 -9.32
C GLN A 293 18.91 6.55 -8.60
N TYR A 294 18.96 6.48 -7.26
CA TYR A 294 17.84 6.03 -6.44
C TYR A 294 17.09 7.23 -5.89
N TYR A 295 15.77 7.16 -5.93
CA TYR A 295 14.88 8.20 -5.43
C TYR A 295 13.96 7.63 -4.36
N LEU A 296 14.06 8.14 -3.14
CA LEU A 296 13.17 7.83 -2.03
C LEU A 296 12.02 8.81 -2.02
N ILE A 297 10.79 8.30 -2.09
CA ILE A 297 9.55 9.06 -2.04
C ILE A 297 8.78 8.68 -0.78
N THR A 298 8.40 9.68 0.01
CA THR A 298 7.75 9.45 1.31
C THR A 298 6.70 10.51 1.62
N HIS A 299 5.61 10.10 2.25
CA HIS A 299 4.65 11.01 2.85
C HIS A 299 5.24 11.60 4.13
N GLU A 300 4.80 12.79 4.52
CA GLU A 300 5.15 13.37 5.80
C GLU A 300 4.61 12.51 6.96
N ILE A 301 5.50 12.21 7.92
CA ILE A 301 5.12 11.45 9.11
C ILE A 301 4.08 12.18 9.96
N ILE A 302 3.32 11.43 10.76
CA ILE A 302 2.27 11.97 11.65
C ILE A 302 1.19 12.72 10.83
N PHE A 303 0.82 12.14 9.69
CA PHE A 303 -0.27 12.62 8.84
C PHE A 303 -0.11 14.08 8.36
N GLY A 304 1.13 14.50 8.11
CA GLY A 304 1.37 15.79 7.44
C GLY A 304 0.93 15.73 5.99
N ASP A 305 0.70 16.89 5.38
CA ASP A 305 0.13 17.01 4.03
C ASP A 305 1.16 16.94 2.91
N ARG A 306 2.46 16.81 3.20
CA ARG A 306 3.54 16.90 2.20
C ARG A 306 4.05 15.54 1.73
N ILE A 307 4.27 15.41 0.43
CA ILE A 307 4.98 14.29 -0.18
C ILE A 307 6.38 14.78 -0.56
N PHE A 308 7.41 14.05 -0.15
CA PHE A 308 8.81 14.38 -0.39
C PHE A 308 9.48 13.40 -1.33
N ILE A 309 10.51 13.88 -2.03
CA ILE A 309 11.51 13.06 -2.73
C ILE A 309 12.91 13.42 -2.22
N ALA A 310 13.79 12.43 -2.15
CA ALA A 310 15.22 12.56 -1.88
C ALA A 310 16.00 11.58 -2.75
N GLU A 311 17.28 11.83 -3.04
CA GLU A 311 18.05 11.07 -4.03
C GLU A 311 19.37 10.52 -3.48
N SER A 312 19.85 9.41 -4.03
CA SER A 312 21.12 8.78 -3.67
C SER A 312 21.79 8.06 -4.82
N ASP A 313 23.12 8.09 -4.89
CA ASP A 313 23.93 7.38 -5.90
C ASP A 313 23.96 5.87 -5.67
N THR A 314 23.50 5.41 -4.51
CA THR A 314 23.55 4.00 -4.11
C THR A 314 22.24 3.59 -3.43
N PRO A 315 21.90 2.30 -3.39
CA PRO A 315 20.68 1.84 -2.73
C PRO A 315 20.77 2.02 -1.19
N THR A 316 21.98 2.13 -0.66
CA THR A 316 22.22 2.23 0.79
C THR A 316 22.16 3.68 1.30
N GLY A 317 21.91 4.65 0.42
CA GLY A 317 21.99 6.06 0.76
C GLY A 317 23.43 6.62 0.69
N PRO A 318 23.68 7.80 1.27
CA PRO A 318 22.69 8.66 1.94
C PRO A 318 21.69 9.25 0.94
N PHE A 319 20.41 9.35 1.33
CA PHE A 319 19.38 10.06 0.57
C PHE A 319 19.42 11.56 0.91
N LEU A 320 19.77 12.37 -0.08
CA LEU A 320 20.04 13.80 0.04
C LEU A 320 19.05 14.63 -0.81
N ASN A 321 19.21 15.96 -0.82
CA ASN A 321 18.45 16.89 -1.66
C ASN A 321 16.92 16.77 -1.52
N ARG A 322 16.46 16.57 -0.28
CA ARG A 322 15.04 16.42 0.03
C ARG A 322 14.23 17.65 -0.39
N ARG A 323 13.23 17.43 -1.24
CA ARG A 323 12.32 18.46 -1.76
C ARG A 323 10.87 17.98 -1.75
N ILE A 324 9.92 18.91 -1.81
CA ILE A 324 8.49 18.60 -1.83
C ILE A 324 8.05 18.35 -3.27
N LEU A 325 7.41 17.20 -3.52
CA LEU A 325 6.79 16.84 -4.79
C LEU A 325 5.36 17.37 -4.91
N TYR A 326 4.58 17.24 -3.85
CA TYR A 326 3.16 17.56 -3.83
C TYR A 326 2.68 17.76 -2.40
N CYS A 327 1.58 18.48 -2.21
CA CYS A 327 0.87 18.49 -0.94
C CYS A 327 -0.60 18.14 -1.15
N THR A 328 -1.12 17.31 -0.26
CA THR A 328 -2.44 16.72 -0.38
C THR A 328 -3.51 17.72 0.08
N PRO A 329 -4.31 18.28 -0.85
CA PRO A 329 -5.29 19.31 -0.52
C PRO A 329 -6.44 18.78 0.35
N GLU A 330 -6.59 17.46 0.45
CA GLU A 330 -7.61 16.82 1.29
C GLU A 330 -7.31 16.91 2.79
N THR A 331 -6.05 17.12 3.17
CA THR A 331 -5.64 17.16 4.58
C THR A 331 -6.18 18.42 5.25
N SER A 332 -7.29 18.29 6.00
CA SER A 332 -7.95 19.40 6.67
C SER A 332 -8.94 18.91 7.73
N GLY A 333 -8.93 19.54 8.90
CA GLY A 333 -9.87 19.25 9.98
C GLY A 333 -9.79 17.78 10.43
N ASN A 334 -10.84 17.01 10.14
CA ASN A 334 -10.94 15.59 10.48
C ASN A 334 -10.36 14.66 9.40
N ILE A 335 -10.04 15.18 8.22
CA ILE A 335 -9.52 14.38 7.09
C ILE A 335 -8.00 14.42 7.10
N PHE A 336 -7.39 13.26 6.90
CA PHE A 336 -5.95 13.10 6.82
C PHE A 336 -5.55 12.22 5.63
N THR A 337 -4.32 12.39 5.16
CA THR A 337 -3.72 11.56 4.10
C THR A 337 -2.47 10.84 4.58
N TYR A 338 -2.14 9.74 3.91
CA TYR A 338 -1.04 8.86 4.30
C TYR A 338 -0.68 7.90 3.15
N ASN A 339 0.32 7.05 3.39
CA ASN A 339 0.68 5.91 2.52
C ASN A 339 0.91 6.29 1.06
N THR A 340 1.78 7.27 0.82
CA THR A 340 2.20 7.56 -0.55
C THR A 340 3.06 6.43 -1.11
N PHE A 341 2.73 5.99 -2.31
CA PHE A 341 3.48 4.96 -3.02
C PHE A 341 3.62 5.29 -4.50
N ALA A 342 4.75 4.90 -5.09
CA ALA A 342 5.01 5.05 -6.51
C ALA A 342 4.58 3.80 -7.27
N HIS A 343 4.03 4.00 -8.47
CA HIS A 343 3.49 2.96 -9.33
C HIS A 343 4.19 2.99 -10.69
N PRO A 344 5.45 2.54 -10.80
CA PRO A 344 6.17 2.54 -12.07
C PRO A 344 5.47 1.68 -13.13
N GLU A 345 4.63 0.72 -12.74
CA GLU A 345 3.85 -0.15 -13.64
C GLU A 345 2.85 0.62 -14.52
N ILE A 346 2.45 1.83 -14.10
CA ILE A 346 1.45 2.65 -14.80
C ILE A 346 2.05 3.94 -15.37
N ALA A 347 3.37 4.12 -15.24
CA ALA A 347 4.10 5.23 -15.84
C ALA A 347 4.45 4.88 -17.31
N THR A 348 4.30 5.85 -18.21
CA THR A 348 4.40 5.59 -19.68
C THR A 348 5.42 6.46 -20.41
N GLU A 349 5.74 7.63 -19.85
CA GLU A 349 6.52 8.70 -20.47
C GLU A 349 7.65 9.20 -19.53
N GLY A 350 7.99 8.42 -18.50
CA GLY A 350 9.01 8.78 -17.51
C GLY A 350 8.52 9.76 -16.42
N GLU A 351 7.21 9.98 -16.34
CA GLU A 351 6.54 10.66 -15.24
C GLU A 351 6.57 9.84 -13.94
N LEU A 352 6.39 10.49 -12.78
CA LEU A 352 6.02 9.78 -11.57
C LEU A 352 4.51 9.57 -11.53
N ARG A 353 4.09 8.34 -11.24
CA ARG A 353 2.70 8.01 -10.91
C ARG A 353 2.65 7.62 -9.45
N LEU A 354 1.94 8.41 -8.66
CA LEU A 354 1.84 8.24 -7.21
C LEU A 354 0.39 8.04 -6.83
N SER A 355 0.15 7.21 -5.81
CA SER A 355 -1.10 7.25 -5.05
C SER A 355 -0.84 7.65 -3.62
N TYR A 356 -1.89 8.09 -2.93
CA TYR A 356 -1.95 8.24 -1.47
C TYR A 356 -3.35 7.91 -0.98
N ASN A 357 -3.47 7.47 0.27
CA ASN A 357 -4.76 7.19 0.89
C ASN A 357 -5.33 8.44 1.58
N ILE A 358 -6.66 8.55 1.60
CA ILE A 358 -7.42 9.58 2.32
C ILE A 358 -8.27 8.88 3.38
N ASN A 359 -8.33 9.40 4.61
CA ASN A 359 -9.14 8.82 5.69
C ASN A 359 -9.65 9.92 6.65
N SER A 360 -10.53 9.57 7.57
CA SER A 360 -11.08 10.45 8.60
C SER A 360 -10.75 9.93 10.01
N PHE A 361 -10.49 10.86 10.94
CA PHE A 361 -10.41 10.52 12.36
C PHE A 361 -11.76 10.08 12.96
N ASP A 362 -12.88 10.36 12.28
CA ASP A 362 -14.20 9.81 12.60
C ASP A 362 -14.56 8.70 11.61
N PHE A 363 -14.52 7.46 12.08
CA PHE A 363 -14.83 6.27 11.27
C PHE A 363 -16.23 6.33 10.63
N SER A 364 -17.19 7.03 11.26
CA SER A 364 -18.54 7.15 10.72
C SER A 364 -18.60 7.96 9.42
N ASP A 365 -17.61 8.82 9.16
CA ASP A 365 -17.54 9.59 7.92
C ASP A 365 -17.31 8.71 6.69
N LEU A 366 -16.65 7.56 6.87
CA LEU A 366 -16.37 6.60 5.78
C LEU A 366 -17.67 5.99 5.22
N PHE A 367 -18.74 6.00 5.99
CA PHE A 367 -20.08 5.57 5.55
C PHE A 367 -20.88 6.69 4.89
N LYS A 368 -20.63 7.96 5.28
CA LYS A 368 -21.28 9.15 4.72
C LYS A 368 -20.65 9.58 3.39
N ASN A 369 -19.37 9.30 3.20
CA ASN A 369 -18.63 9.64 1.99
C ASN A 369 -17.64 8.53 1.63
N ALA A 370 -17.98 7.76 0.60
CA ALA A 370 -17.18 6.67 0.05
C ALA A 370 -15.98 7.15 -0.77
N ASP A 371 -15.83 8.47 -0.97
CA ASP A 371 -14.60 9.05 -1.50
C ASP A 371 -13.51 9.23 -0.45
N LEU A 372 -13.86 9.02 0.83
CA LEU A 372 -12.90 8.72 1.89
C LEU A 372 -12.57 7.22 1.89
N TYR A 373 -11.38 6.88 2.36
CA TYR A 373 -10.86 5.52 2.46
C TYR A 373 -10.72 4.81 1.10
N ARG A 374 -10.12 5.52 0.14
CA ARG A 374 -9.68 5.01 -1.16
C ARG A 374 -8.42 5.73 -1.62
N PRO A 375 -7.60 5.16 -2.51
CA PRO A 375 -6.49 5.88 -3.10
C PRO A 375 -6.96 7.05 -3.96
N LYS A 376 -6.12 8.09 -3.96
CA LYS A 376 -6.12 9.17 -4.94
C LYS A 376 -4.78 9.16 -5.69
N PHE A 377 -4.84 9.24 -7.00
CA PHE A 377 -3.73 9.16 -7.92
C PHE A 377 -3.38 10.54 -8.49
N ILE A 378 -2.08 10.76 -8.65
CA ILE A 378 -1.50 11.95 -9.27
C ILE A 378 -0.38 11.55 -10.23
N ARG A 379 -0.19 12.37 -11.25
CA ARG A 379 0.96 12.33 -12.17
C ARG A 379 1.85 13.54 -11.90
N ILE A 380 3.16 13.34 -11.85
CA ILE A 380 4.14 14.42 -11.69
C ILE A 380 5.18 14.31 -12.81
N ASP A 381 5.24 15.35 -13.63
CA ASP A 381 6.24 15.51 -14.68
C ASP A 381 7.38 16.42 -14.18
N ASN A 382 8.53 16.35 -14.85
CA ASN A 382 9.74 17.13 -14.52
C ASN A 382 10.19 16.98 -13.06
N TRP A 383 10.02 15.78 -12.50
CA TRP A 383 10.25 15.49 -11.08
C TRP A 383 11.73 15.31 -10.70
N LYS A 384 12.57 14.96 -11.68
CA LYS A 384 14.03 14.85 -11.55
C LYS A 384 14.60 16.26 -11.45
#